data_AF-A0A7S3L4C3-F1
#
_entry.id   AF-A0A7S3L4C3-F1
#
_cell.length_a   1.000
_cell.length_b   1.000
_cell.length_c   1.000
_cell.angle_alpha   90.00
_cell.angle_beta   90.00
_cell.angle_gamma   90.00
#
_symmetry.space_group_name_H-M   'P 1'
#
loop_
_entity.id
_entity.type
_entity.pdbx_description
1 polymer ?
#
loop_
_entity_poly.entity_id
_entity_poly.type
_entity_poly.pdbx_seq_one_letter_code
_entity_poly.pdbx_strand_id
1 'polypeptide(L)'
;MIHIVYPTAAAIQKWGLDTVGIFGTAPTMRMEYLKDCHADRFGIRALAPTLPEQEEIDHIIFYELVKGIISPASKPRVLGNHRPHARRGRHSGVDSRVYQKKKPFC
;
A
#
# COMPACT_ATOMS: atom_id res chain seq x y z
N MET A 1 19.43 13.33 -6.03
CA MET A 1 18.51 12.93 -4.94
C MET A 1 17.86 11.61 -5.32
N ILE A 2 17.92 10.60 -4.44
CA ILE A 2 17.31 9.27 -4.68
C ILE A 2 15.99 9.23 -3.89
N HIS A 3 14.88 8.93 -4.57
CA HIS A 3 13.55 8.92 -3.94
C HIS A 3 12.86 7.57 -4.17
N ILE A 4 12.23 7.03 -3.12
CA ILE A 4 11.65 5.67 -3.09
C ILE A 4 10.48 5.48 -4.07
N VAL A 5 9.79 6.55 -4.44
CA VAL A 5 8.64 6.49 -5.37
C VAL A 5 9.06 6.06 -6.77
N TYR A 6 10.24 6.44 -7.27
CA TYR A 6 10.67 6.09 -8.64
C TYR A 6 10.78 4.58 -8.89
N PRO A 7 11.58 3.82 -8.12
CA PRO A 7 11.66 2.37 -8.32
C PRO A 7 10.33 1.66 -8.03
N THR A 8 9.54 2.19 -7.10
CA THR A 8 8.21 1.66 -6.77
C THR A 8 7.23 1.83 -7.94
N ALA A 9 7.15 3.04 -8.51
CA ALA A 9 6.29 3.34 -9.64
C ALA A 9 6.69 2.56 -10.90
N ALA A 10 7.99 2.45 -11.18
CA ALA A 10 8.49 1.63 -12.29
C ALA A 10 8.12 0.14 -12.12
N ALA A 11 8.16 -0.38 -10.89
CA ALA A 11 7.69 -1.73 -10.61
C ALA A 11 6.18 -1.87 -10.82
N ILE A 12 5.38 -0.92 -10.34
CA ILE A 12 3.91 -0.91 -10.52
C ILE A 12 3.54 -0.90 -12.01
N GLN A 13 4.18 -0.05 -12.82
CA GLN A 13 3.94 0.03 -14.27
C GLN A 13 4.29 -1.28 -14.99
N LYS A 14 5.37 -1.97 -14.60
CA LYS A 14 5.71 -3.29 -15.15
C LYS A 14 4.64 -4.34 -14.91
N TRP A 15 3.82 -4.16 -13.87
CA TRP A 15 2.70 -5.03 -13.55
C TRP A 15 1.40 -4.59 -14.23
N GLY A 16 1.43 -3.50 -15.00
CA GLY A 16 0.27 -2.98 -15.71
C GLY A 16 -0.81 -2.40 -14.79
N LEU A 17 -0.45 -2.03 -13.56
CA LEU A 17 -1.37 -1.46 -12.59
C LEU A 17 -1.37 0.07 -12.69
N ASP A 18 -2.57 0.65 -12.72
CA ASP A 18 -2.78 2.11 -12.73
C ASP A 18 -3.26 2.63 -11.36
N THR A 19 -3.73 1.75 -10.47
CA THR A 19 -4.28 2.08 -9.17
C THR A 19 -3.72 1.14 -8.11
N VAL A 20 -3.20 1.69 -7.02
CA VAL A 20 -2.58 0.92 -5.93
C VAL A 20 -3.00 1.44 -4.56
N GLY A 21 -3.03 0.55 -3.57
CA GLY A 21 -3.16 0.94 -2.16
C GLY A 21 -1.81 1.25 -1.54
N ILE A 22 -1.71 2.35 -0.77
CA ILE A 22 -0.52 2.69 0.02
C ILE A 22 -0.78 2.34 1.48
N PHE A 23 0.14 1.56 2.05
CA PHE A 23 0.14 1.14 3.44
C PHE A 23 1.47 1.50 4.08
N GLY A 24 1.42 1.96 5.32
CA GLY A 24 2.59 2.40 6.06
C GLY A 24 2.15 2.93 7.41
N THR A 25 2.98 3.78 8.03
CA THR A 25 2.57 4.51 9.23
C THR A 25 1.50 5.55 8.87
N ALA A 26 0.73 5.99 9.86
CA ALA A 26 -0.31 7.01 9.67
C ALA A 26 0.23 8.29 9.00
N PRO A 27 1.41 8.84 9.37
CA PRO A 27 2.00 9.98 8.67
C PRO A 27 2.27 9.70 7.19
N THR A 28 2.77 8.51 6.85
CA THR A 28 3.04 8.10 5.47
C THR A 28 1.74 7.99 4.65
N MET A 29 0.69 7.40 5.23
CA MET A 29 -0.60 7.24 4.55
C MET A 29 -1.37 8.57 4.41
N ARG A 30 -1.15 9.53 5.32
CA ARG A 30 -1.75 10.87 5.28
C ARG A 30 -1.04 11.84 4.35
N MET A 31 0.26 11.65 4.12
CA MET A 31 1.07 12.55 3.32
C MET A 31 0.62 12.58 1.85
N GLU A 32 0.11 13.71 1.38
CA GLU A 32 -0.35 13.86 -0.01
C GLU A 32 0.80 13.77 -1.02
N TYR A 33 1.99 14.28 -0.67
CA TYR A 33 3.15 14.26 -1.54
C TYR A 33 3.51 12.87 -2.10
N LEU A 34 3.37 11.80 -1.31
CA LEU A 34 3.64 10.44 -1.80
C LEU A 34 2.59 10.01 -2.85
N LYS A 35 1.33 10.39 -2.66
CA LYS A 35 0.23 10.12 -3.59
C LYS A 35 0.37 10.95 -4.86
N ASP A 36 0.63 12.24 -4.71
CA ASP A 36 0.81 13.19 -5.83
C ASP A 36 2.01 12.80 -6.69
N CYS A 37 3.12 12.38 -6.09
CA CYS A 37 4.30 11.96 -6.83
C CYS A 37 4.04 10.73 -7.72
N HIS A 38 3.17 9.81 -7.27
CA HIS A 38 2.72 8.67 -8.09
C HIS A 38 1.77 9.11 -9.22
N ALA A 39 0.87 10.05 -8.95
CA ALA A 39 -0.09 10.56 -9.92
C ALA A 39 0.58 11.41 -11.00
N ASP A 40 1.26 12.48 -10.60
CA ASP A 40 1.79 13.52 -11.51
C ASP A 40 2.90 13.00 -12.43
N ARG A 41 3.74 12.11 -11.92
CA ARG A 41 4.93 11.64 -12.66
C ARG A 41 4.73 10.32 -13.38
N PHE A 42 3.79 9.48 -12.93
CA PHE A 42 3.64 8.11 -13.43
C PHE A 42 2.22 7.74 -13.81
N GLY A 43 1.23 8.62 -13.59
CA GLY A 43 -0.18 8.34 -13.86
C GLY A 43 -0.78 7.28 -12.96
N ILE A 44 -0.17 7.00 -11.80
CA ILE A 44 -0.61 5.95 -10.87
C ILE A 44 -1.47 6.58 -9.77
N ARG A 45 -2.71 6.12 -9.63
CA ARG A 45 -3.59 6.54 -8.55
C ARG A 45 -3.29 5.76 -7.26
N ALA A 46 -2.73 6.46 -6.29
CA ALA A 46 -2.51 5.93 -4.95
C ALA A 46 -3.72 6.16 -4.05
N LEU A 47 -4.22 5.10 -3.40
CA LEU A 47 -5.34 5.15 -2.47
C LEU A 47 -4.86 4.84 -1.06
N ALA A 48 -5.22 5.69 -0.10
CA ALA A 48 -5.00 5.45 1.32
C ALA A 48 -6.27 4.88 1.99
N PRO A 49 -6.12 4.06 3.04
CA PRO A 49 -7.21 3.66 3.95
C PRO A 49 -7.96 4.84 4.57
N THR A 50 -9.13 4.58 5.15
CA THR A 50 -9.84 5.58 5.98
C THR A 50 -9.05 5.93 7.24
N LEU A 51 -9.33 7.08 7.87
CA LEU A 51 -8.60 7.50 9.08
C LEU A 51 -8.60 6.46 10.23
N PRO A 52 -9.72 5.79 10.57
CA PRO A 52 -9.72 4.74 11.59
C PRO A 52 -8.85 3.54 11.20
N GLU A 53 -8.86 3.14 9.93
CA GLU A 53 -8.02 2.03 9.44
C GLU A 53 -6.55 2.40 9.47
N GLN A 54 -6.20 3.65 9.15
CA GLN A 54 -4.83 4.13 9.24
C GLN A 54 -4.29 4.04 10.67
N GLU A 55 -5.11 4.37 11.67
CA GLU A 55 -4.74 4.27 13.09
C GLU A 55 -4.56 2.82 13.53
N GLU A 56 -5.44 1.92 13.09
CA GLU A 56 -5.30 0.49 13.36
C GLU A 56 -4.03 -0.10 12.72
N ILE A 57 -3.76 0.26 11.46
CA ILE A 57 -2.55 -0.17 10.74
C ILE A 57 -1.30 0.37 11.43
N ASP A 58 -1.28 1.64 11.82
CA ASP A 58 -0.16 2.26 12.54
C ASP A 58 0.09 1.57 13.88
N HIS A 59 -0.97 1.25 14.62
CA HIS A 59 -0.89 0.48 15.86
C HIS A 59 -0.28 -0.91 15.62
N ILE A 60 -0.75 -1.66 14.61
CA ILE A 60 -0.18 -2.97 14.25
C ILE A 60 1.31 -2.84 13.91
N ILE A 61 1.71 -1.80 13.17
CA ILE A 61 3.11 -1.56 12.81
C ILE A 61 3.97 -1.39 14.07
N PHE A 62 3.59 -0.49 14.98
CA PHE A 62 4.42 -0.18 16.15
C PHE A 62 4.35 -1.24 17.25
N TYR A 63 3.18 -1.82 17.50
CA TYR A 63 2.98 -2.74 18.62
C TYR A 63 3.23 -4.19 18.27
N GLU A 64 3.19 -4.57 16.99
CA GLU A 64 3.44 -5.93 16.54
C GLU A 64 4.68 -6.02 15.64
N LEU A 65 4.64 -5.39 14.47
CA LEU A 65 5.65 -5.61 13.41
C LEU A 65 7.05 -5.14 13.82
N VAL A 66 7.17 -3.99 14.46
CA VAL A 66 8.46 -3.48 14.99
C VAL A 66 9.04 -4.40 16.07
N LYS A 67 8.18 -5.15 16.78
CA LYS A 67 8.59 -6.14 17.79
C LYS A 67 8.80 -7.55 17.21
N GLY A 68 8.67 -7.71 15.89
CA GLY A 68 8.76 -9.00 15.20
C GLY A 68 7.55 -9.92 15.41
N ILE A 69 6.44 -9.42 15.95
CA ILE A 69 5.22 -10.18 16.17
C ILE A 69 4.41 -10.16 14.88
N ILE A 70 4.11 -11.33 14.32
CA ILE A 70 3.26 -11.49 13.14
C ILE A 70 1.98 -12.21 13.56
N SER A 71 0.95 -11.42 13.92
CA SER A 71 -0.32 -11.99 14.32
C SER A 71 -1.17 -12.38 13.10
N PRO A 72 -1.71 -13.62 13.06
CA PRO A 72 -2.62 -14.03 11.98
C PRO A 72 -3.93 -13.24 11.99
N ALA A 73 -4.30 -12.62 13.12
CA ALA A 73 -5.47 -11.74 13.23
C ALA A 73 -5.23 -10.35 12.65
N SER A 74 -3.98 -9.91 12.55
CA SER A 74 -3.60 -8.58 12.05
C SER A 74 -3.54 -8.53 10.53
N LYS A 75 -3.20 -9.64 9.89
CA LYS A 75 -3.18 -9.78 8.43
C LYS A 75 -4.52 -9.41 7.74
N PRO A 76 -5.68 -9.92 8.16
CA PRO A 76 -6.95 -9.51 7.57
C PRO A 76 -7.34 -8.08 7.92
N ARG A 77 -6.82 -7.47 9.00
CA ARG A 77 -7.12 -6.07 9.33
C ARG A 77 -6.40 -5.10 8.41
N VAL A 78 -5.14 -5.39 8.09
CA VAL A 78 -4.35 -4.60 7.12
C VAL A 78 -4.85 -4.81 5.68
N LEU A 79 -5.33 -6.02 5.34
CA LEU A 79 -5.72 -6.37 3.96
C LEU A 79 -7.23 -6.27 3.68
N GLY A 80 -8.07 -6.42 4.70
CA GLY A 80 -9.47 -6.83 4.56
C GLY A 80 -10.45 -5.74 4.16
N ASN A 81 -10.12 -4.47 4.37
CA ASN A 81 -11.07 -3.39 4.10
C ASN A 81 -10.81 -2.62 2.80
N HIS A 82 -9.74 -2.93 2.08
CA HIS A 82 -9.38 -2.24 0.83
C HIS A 82 -10.00 -2.91 -0.38
N ARG A 83 -11.33 -2.98 -0.43
CA ARG A 83 -12.02 -3.18 -1.71
C ARG A 83 -12.00 -1.85 -2.47
N PRO A 84 -11.32 -1.75 -3.62
CA PRO A 84 -11.38 -0.53 -4.40
C PRO A 84 -12.84 -0.27 -4.79
N HIS A 85 -13.24 1.00 -4.74
CA HIS A 85 -14.40 1.47 -5.48
C HIS A 85 -14.07 1.40 -6.97
N ALA A 86 -14.07 0.18 -7.52
CA ALA A 86 -13.84 -0.09 -8.92
C ALA A 86 -15.13 0.21 -9.69
N ARG A 87 -15.19 1.38 -10.34
CA ARG A 87 -16.09 1.55 -11.49
C ARG A 87 -15.60 0.58 -12.57
N ARG A 88 -16.49 -0.30 -13.03
CA ARG A 88 -16.21 -1.36 -14.00
C ARG A 88 -15.45 -0.81 -15.22
N GLY A 89 -14.21 -1.23 -15.35
CA GLY A 89 -13.33 -1.03 -16.50
C GLY A 89 -12.23 -2.09 -16.43
N ARG A 90 -12.06 -2.83 -17.52
CA ARG A 90 -11.24 -4.05 -17.70
C ARG A 90 -10.00 -4.13 -16.79
N HIS A 91 -9.90 -5.24 -16.04
CA HIS A 91 -8.71 -5.71 -15.31
C HIS A 91 -8.10 -4.77 -14.25
N SER A 92 -8.91 -4.06 -13.46
CA SER A 92 -8.45 -3.28 -12.30
C SER A 92 -8.60 -4.06 -10.99
N GLY A 93 -7.78 -5.12 -10.84
CA GLY A 93 -7.56 -5.71 -9.53
C GLY A 93 -6.51 -4.86 -8.80
N VAL A 94 -6.88 -4.17 -7.73
CA VAL A 94 -5.87 -3.66 -6.77
C VAL A 94 -5.25 -4.90 -6.15
N ASP A 95 -4.17 -5.35 -6.78
CA ASP A 95 -3.45 -6.51 -6.34
C ASP A 95 -2.53 -6.05 -5.20
N SER A 96 -2.93 -6.34 -3.97
CA SER A 96 -2.13 -6.10 -2.75
C SER A 96 -0.80 -6.89 -2.75
N ARG A 97 -0.48 -7.58 -3.85
CA ARG A 97 0.75 -8.32 -4.10
C ARG A 97 2.00 -7.48 -4.31
N VAL A 98 1.95 -6.14 -4.39
CA VAL A 98 3.16 -5.30 -4.49
C VAL A 98 4.14 -5.56 -3.32
N TYR A 99 3.63 -5.96 -2.14
CA TYR A 99 4.46 -6.36 -0.99
C TYR A 99 4.52 -7.87 -0.73
N GLN A 100 3.83 -8.72 -1.50
CA GLN A 100 3.96 -10.17 -1.37
C GLN A 100 5.09 -10.73 -2.24
N LYS A 101 6.32 -10.29 -1.96
CA LYS A 101 7.47 -11.15 -2.28
C LYS A 101 7.62 -12.13 -1.11
N LYS A 102 6.99 -13.30 -1.22
CA LYS A 102 7.39 -14.51 -0.48
C LYS A 102 8.88 -14.74 -0.76
N LYS A 103 9.76 -14.24 0.11
CA LYS A 103 11.11 -14.76 0.26
C LYS A 103 11.16 -15.45 1.62
N PRO A 104 11.55 -16.73 1.69
CA PRO A 104 11.91 -17.32 2.97
C PRO A 104 13.11 -16.53 3.50
N PHE A 105 12.97 -15.95 4.69
CA PHE A 105 14.14 -15.57 5.48
C PHE A 105 14.81 -16.89 5.87
N CYS A 106 15.96 -17.16 5.25
CA CYS A 106 16.95 -18.10 5.71
C CYS A 106 18.17 -17.29 6.16
#